data_AF-A0A9W7VZI5-F1
#
_entry.id   AF-A0A9W7VZI5-F1
#
_cell.length_a   1.000
_cell.length_b   1.000
_cell.length_c   1.000
_cell.angle_alpha   90.00
_cell.angle_beta   90.00
_cell.angle_gamma   90.00
#
_symmetry.space_group_name_H-M   'P 1'
#
loop_
_entity.id
_entity.type
_entity.pdbx_description
1 polymer ?
#
loop_
_entity_poly.entity_id
_entity_poly.type
_entity_poly.pdbx_seq_one_letter_code
_entity_poly.pdbx_strand_id
1 'polypeptide(L)'
;MATPDEEKDNATKARIINHMNTDHHDTLIRTLQHHHHLTAYTAYPARLTTLDLTGLTLVLPGAPKTYRVPFRRPLTTYAEARQKITELDDDAAPPIIPHPPPICSIPRHPPPMRAWRAVWLPWPRMRRGMSR
;
A
#
# COMPACT_ATOMS: atom_id res chain seq x y z
N MET A 1 -19.90 33.54 15.55
CA MET A 1 -18.81 33.27 16.52
C MET A 1 -18.81 31.78 16.76
N ALA A 2 -17.71 31.08 16.46
CA ALA A 2 -17.58 29.67 16.81
C ALA A 2 -17.37 29.55 18.32
N THR A 3 -17.94 28.52 18.93
CA THR A 3 -17.79 28.28 20.37
C THR A 3 -16.38 27.71 20.67
N PRO A 4 -15.83 27.93 21.88
CA PRO A 4 -14.47 27.46 22.21
C PRO A 4 -14.26 25.95 22.06
N ASP A 5 -15.33 25.17 22.14
CA ASP A 5 -15.27 23.71 21.96
C ASP A 5 -15.20 23.32 20.47
N GLU A 6 -15.85 24.07 19.57
CA GLU A 6 -15.75 23.86 18.12
C GLU A 6 -14.33 24.11 17.59
N GLU A 7 -13.61 25.10 18.15
CA GLU A 7 -12.23 25.38 17.75
C GLU A 7 -11.28 24.23 18.13
N LYS A 8 -11.46 23.65 19.33
CA LYS A 8 -10.70 22.47 19.79
C LYS A 8 -11.01 21.25 18.93
N ASP A 9 -12.27 21.05 18.58
CA ASP A 9 -12.70 19.98 17.70
C ASP A 9 -12.10 20.14 16.30
N ASN A 10 -12.08 21.36 15.76
CA ASN A 10 -11.50 21.63 14.45
C ASN A 10 -9.97 21.42 14.44
N ALA A 11 -9.28 21.83 15.50
CA ALA A 11 -7.85 21.55 15.67
C ALA A 11 -7.58 20.04 15.79
N THR A 12 -8.45 19.30 16.48
CA THR A 12 -8.34 17.84 16.62
C THR A 12 -8.57 17.13 15.29
N LYS A 13 -9.59 17.55 14.52
CA LYS A 13 -9.85 17.06 13.15
C LYS A 13 -8.64 17.25 12.25
N ALA A 14 -8.07 18.45 12.22
CA ALA A 14 -6.91 18.74 11.37
C ALA A 14 -5.73 17.80 11.67
N ARG A 15 -5.47 17.50 12.96
CA ARG A 15 -4.44 16.55 13.38
C ARG A 15 -4.74 15.12 12.92
N ILE A 16 -6.00 14.67 13.06
CA ILE A 16 -6.43 13.36 12.58
C ILE A 16 -6.27 13.27 11.06
N ILE A 17 -6.69 14.29 10.32
CA ILE A 17 -6.58 14.33 8.87
C ILE A 17 -5.12 14.25 8.41
N ASN A 18 -4.23 15.02 9.04
CA ASN A 18 -2.82 14.99 8.70
C ASN A 18 -2.18 13.63 9.00
N HIS A 19 -2.51 13.03 10.14
CA HIS A 19 -2.04 11.70 10.51
C HIS A 19 -2.54 10.63 9.53
N MET A 20 -3.82 10.67 9.16
CA MET A 20 -4.39 9.74 8.18
C MET A 20 -3.72 9.83 6.81
N ASN A 21 -3.43 11.06 6.36
CA ASN A 21 -2.76 11.28 5.08
C ASN A 21 -1.28 10.89 5.09
N THR A 22 -0.61 10.92 6.25
CA THR A 22 0.84 10.63 6.35
C THR A 22 1.11 9.16 6.65
N ASP A 23 0.45 8.61 7.68
CA ASP A 23 0.78 7.29 8.22
C ASP A 23 -0.16 6.20 7.72
N HIS A 24 -1.38 6.57 7.30
CA HIS A 24 -2.44 5.63 6.92
C HIS A 24 -2.95 5.86 5.49
N HIS A 25 -2.08 6.34 4.60
CA HIS A 25 -2.44 6.58 3.21
C HIS A 25 -2.92 5.29 2.51
N ASP A 26 -2.28 4.15 2.79
CA ASP A 26 -2.65 2.85 2.22
C ASP A 26 -4.06 2.40 2.63
N THR A 27 -4.47 2.71 3.86
CA THR A 27 -5.83 2.48 4.36
C THR A 27 -6.84 3.25 3.52
N LEU A 28 -6.59 4.53 3.23
CA LEU A 28 -7.50 5.34 2.39
C LEU A 28 -7.68 4.75 0.99
N ILE A 29 -6.60 4.25 0.40
CA ILE A 29 -6.62 3.59 -0.90
C ILE A 29 -7.51 2.33 -0.84
N ARG A 30 -7.33 1.50 0.19
CA ARG A 30 -8.11 0.26 0.38
C ARG A 30 -9.60 0.54 0.60
N THR A 31 -9.92 1.52 1.43
CA THR A 31 -11.31 1.94 1.66
C THR A 31 -11.99 2.37 0.36
N LEU A 32 -11.30 3.11 -0.51
CA LEU A 32 -11.83 3.52 -1.83
C LEU A 32 -12.02 2.32 -2.78
N GLN A 33 -11.09 1.36 -2.77
CA GLN A 33 -11.23 0.13 -3.55
C GLN A 33 -12.46 -0.67 -3.10
N HIS A 34 -12.67 -0.80 -1.79
CA HIS A 34 -13.76 -1.60 -1.25
C HIS A 34 -15.14 -0.94 -1.49
N HIS A 35 -15.29 0.36 -1.17
CA HIS A 35 -16.59 1.04 -1.22
C HIS A 35 -16.98 1.55 -2.61
N HIS A 36 -15.99 1.95 -3.43
CA HIS A 36 -16.26 2.57 -4.73
C HIS A 36 -15.75 1.73 -5.90
N HIS A 37 -15.19 0.53 -5.64
CA HIS A 37 -14.66 -0.39 -6.66
C HIS A 37 -13.64 0.29 -7.60
N LEU A 38 -12.86 1.23 -7.06
CA LEU A 38 -11.79 1.89 -7.80
C LEU A 38 -10.58 0.96 -7.91
N THR A 39 -9.80 1.14 -8.96
CA THR A 39 -8.50 0.45 -9.09
C THR A 39 -7.47 1.08 -8.16
N ALA A 40 -6.47 0.30 -7.73
CA ALA A 40 -5.37 0.80 -6.90
C ALA A 40 -4.66 2.00 -7.51
N TYR A 41 -4.46 1.98 -8.83
CA TYR A 41 -3.83 3.08 -9.56
C TYR A 41 -4.63 4.39 -9.46
N THR A 42 -5.96 4.30 -9.65
CA THR A 42 -6.84 5.47 -9.56
C THR A 42 -7.02 5.98 -8.14
N ALA A 43 -6.92 5.10 -7.13
CA ALA A 43 -7.06 5.46 -5.73
C ALA A 43 -5.73 5.93 -5.10
N TYR A 44 -4.59 5.69 -5.75
CA TYR A 44 -3.27 6.01 -5.21
C TYR A 44 -3.07 7.49 -4.81
N PRO A 45 -3.52 8.50 -5.56
CA PRO A 45 -3.30 9.88 -5.15
C PRO A 45 -4.31 10.36 -4.09
N ALA A 46 -5.15 9.49 -3.53
CA ALA A 46 -6.25 9.88 -2.63
C ALA A 46 -5.78 10.64 -1.39
N ARG A 47 -6.51 11.71 -1.06
CA ARG A 47 -6.28 12.50 0.13
C ARG A 47 -7.57 12.71 0.91
N LEU A 48 -7.49 12.53 2.21
CA LEU A 48 -8.56 12.89 3.13
C LEU A 48 -8.60 14.41 3.27
N THR A 49 -9.76 15.00 3.01
CA THR A 49 -9.97 16.46 3.07
C THR A 49 -10.76 16.87 4.29
N THR A 50 -11.93 16.26 4.49
CA THR A 50 -12.78 16.56 5.64
C THR A 50 -13.24 15.28 6.32
N LEU A 51 -13.44 15.40 7.63
CA LEU A 51 -13.94 14.34 8.49
C LEU A 51 -15.19 14.86 9.21
N ASP A 52 -16.32 14.24 8.91
CA ASP A 52 -17.62 14.53 9.51
C ASP A 52 -18.03 13.41 10.48
N LEU A 53 -18.98 13.71 11.38
CA LEU A 53 -19.51 12.71 12.31
C LEU A 53 -20.25 11.57 11.59
N THR A 54 -20.71 11.81 10.37
CA THR A 54 -21.45 10.84 9.56
C THR A 54 -20.58 10.09 8.56
N GLY A 55 -19.35 10.54 8.31
CA GLY A 55 -18.50 9.95 7.27
C GLY A 55 -17.25 10.74 6.98
N LEU A 56 -16.47 10.22 6.04
CA LEU A 56 -15.20 10.80 5.59
C LEU A 56 -15.29 11.23 4.12
N THR A 57 -14.57 12.30 3.79
CA THR A 57 -14.56 12.89 2.46
C THR A 57 -13.15 12.86 1.88
N LEU A 58 -13.02 12.16 0.75
CA LEU A 58 -11.78 11.93 0.03
C LEU A 58 -11.80 12.66 -1.30
N VAL A 59 -10.66 13.22 -1.68
CA VAL A 59 -10.44 13.85 -2.99
C VAL A 59 -9.32 13.14 -3.70
N LEU A 60 -9.46 13.02 -5.03
CA LEU A 60 -8.45 12.47 -5.90
C LEU A 60 -7.81 13.63 -6.70
N PRO A 61 -6.53 13.95 -6.47
CA PRO A 61 -5.76 14.84 -7.33
C PRO A 61 -5.76 14.26 -8.75
N GLY A 62 -6.46 14.92 -9.67
CA GLY A 62 -6.62 14.47 -11.07
C GLY A 62 -8.04 14.10 -11.47
N ALA A 63 -8.98 13.99 -10.53
CA ALA A 63 -10.40 13.88 -10.83
C ALA A 63 -11.20 14.94 -10.04
N PRO A 64 -12.16 15.65 -10.66
CA PRO A 64 -13.01 16.61 -9.96
C PRO A 64 -14.04 15.94 -9.03
N LYS A 65 -13.87 14.65 -8.74
CA LYS A 65 -14.84 13.83 -8.02
C LYS A 65 -14.43 13.68 -6.58
N THR A 66 -15.30 14.16 -5.71
CA THR A 66 -15.23 13.95 -4.26
C THR A 66 -15.94 12.64 -3.92
N TYR A 67 -15.27 11.79 -3.16
CA TYR A 67 -15.80 10.51 -2.70
C TYR A 67 -16.14 10.61 -1.22
N ARG A 68 -17.39 10.30 -0.89
CA ARG A 68 -17.87 10.32 0.49
C ARG A 68 -18.14 8.89 0.93
N VAL A 69 -17.45 8.46 1.98
CA VAL A 69 -17.65 7.14 2.58
C VAL A 69 -18.41 7.34 3.90
N PRO A 70 -19.67 6.89 3.99
CA PRO A 70 -20.45 7.03 5.22
C PRO A 70 -19.97 6.04 6.28
N PHE A 71 -19.97 6.47 7.55
CA PHE A 71 -19.77 5.55 8.66
C PHE A 71 -21.05 4.74 8.89
N ARG A 72 -20.90 3.45 9.22
CA ARG A 72 -22.04 2.55 9.49
C ARG A 72 -22.86 2.99 10.70
N ARG A 73 -22.22 3.62 11.69
CA ARG A 73 -22.87 4.30 12.81
C ARG A 73 -22.33 5.74 12.89
N PRO A 74 -23.21 6.73 13.10
CA PRO A 74 -22.76 8.10 13.29
C PRO A 74 -21.92 8.20 14.58
N LEU A 75 -20.85 8.98 14.51
CA LEU A 75 -19.94 9.24 15.62
C LEU A 75 -20.62 10.14 16.66
N THR A 76 -20.36 9.89 17.94
CA THR A 76 -20.76 10.79 19.02
C THR A 76 -19.67 11.82 19.33
N THR A 77 -18.40 11.43 19.19
CA THR A 77 -17.24 12.29 19.51
C THR A 77 -16.09 12.07 18.52
N TYR A 78 -15.30 13.11 18.22
CA TYR A 78 -14.12 12.99 17.34
C TYR A 78 -12.99 12.11 17.90
N ALA A 79 -13.00 11.82 19.20
CA ALA A 79 -12.10 10.83 19.80
C ALA A 79 -12.36 9.42 19.24
N GLU A 80 -13.62 9.07 18.98
CA GLU A 80 -14.02 7.77 18.41
C GLU A 80 -13.73 7.69 16.90
N ALA A 81 -13.52 8.82 16.23
CA ALA A 81 -13.29 8.88 14.79
C ALA A 81 -12.06 8.05 14.38
N ARG A 82 -10.99 8.07 15.19
CA ARG A 82 -9.78 7.28 14.91
C ARG A 82 -10.10 5.78 14.90
N GLN A 83 -10.78 5.31 15.95
CA GLN A 83 -11.15 3.89 16.07
C GLN A 83 -12.10 3.46 14.96
N LYS A 84 -13.05 4.31 14.55
CA LYS A 84 -13.96 3.99 13.44
C LYS A 84 -13.30 3.95 12.08
N ILE A 85 -12.26 4.75 11.85
CA ILE A 85 -11.47 4.65 10.63
C ILE A 85 -10.67 3.35 10.60
N THR A 86 -10.15 2.90 11.74
CA THR A 86 -9.50 1.58 11.84
C THR A 86 -10.49 0.44 11.60
N GLU A 87 -11.68 0.48 12.23
CA GLU A 87 -12.74 -0.52 11.97
C GLU A 87 -13.13 -0.56 10.48
N LEU A 88 -13.16 0.59 9.81
CA LEU A 88 -13.44 0.68 8.38
C LEU A 88 -12.33 0.06 7.52
N ASP A 89 -11.07 0.14 7.95
CA ASP A 89 -9.94 -0.54 7.29
C ASP A 89 -9.99 -2.05 7.52
N ASP A 90 -10.33 -2.48 8.74
CA ASP A 90 -10.50 -3.90 9.07
C ASP A 90 -11.62 -4.54 8.24
N ASP A 91 -12.73 -3.83 8.04
CA ASP A 91 -13.83 -4.26 7.16
C ASP A 91 -13.41 -4.30 5.68
N ALA A 92 -12.53 -3.39 5.25
CA ALA A 92 -12.03 -3.32 3.87
C ALA A 92 -10.87 -4.29 3.60
N ALA A 93 -10.19 -4.76 4.65
CA ALA A 93 -9.07 -5.68 4.53
C ALA A 93 -9.57 -7.02 3.97
N PRO A 94 -8.89 -7.60 2.96
CA PRO A 94 -9.21 -8.94 2.53
C PRO A 94 -9.05 -9.89 3.73
N PRO A 95 -9.89 -10.94 3.83
CA PRO A 95 -9.73 -11.92 4.89
C PRO A 95 -8.28 -12.40 4.86
N ILE A 96 -7.59 -12.29 5.99
CA ILE A 96 -6.25 -12.81 6.16
C ILE A 96 -6.40 -14.33 6.08
N ILE A 97 -6.38 -14.86 4.87
CA ILE A 97 -6.26 -16.30 4.68
C ILE A 97 -4.88 -16.61 5.26
N PRO A 98 -4.77 -17.44 6.32
CA PRO A 98 -3.47 -17.91 6.74
C PRO A 98 -2.85 -18.53 5.51
N HIS A 99 -1.74 -17.95 5.06
CA HIS A 99 -1.05 -18.46 3.88
C HIS A 99 -0.83 -19.97 4.11
N PRO A 100 -1.21 -20.87 3.19
CA PRO A 100 -0.50 -22.13 3.15
C PRO A 100 1.00 -21.79 2.99
N PRO A 101 1.93 -22.56 3.58
CA PRO A 101 3.35 -22.35 3.38
C PRO A 101 3.64 -22.24 1.87
N PRO A 102 4.63 -21.44 1.44
CA PRO A 102 4.81 -21.15 0.03
C PRO A 102 5.05 -22.45 -0.74
N ILE A 103 4.06 -22.91 -1.49
CA ILE A 103 4.28 -23.83 -2.61
C ILE A 103 4.76 -22.96 -3.78
N CYS A 104 5.90 -22.29 -3.61
CA CYS A 104 6.67 -21.73 -4.71
C CYS A 104 7.59 -22.83 -5.24
N SER A 105 7.01 -23.90 -5.78
CA SER A 105 7.69 -24.73 -6.77
C SER A 105 7.62 -23.99 -8.11
N ILE A 106 8.40 -22.92 -8.25
CA ILE A 106 8.71 -22.38 -9.59
C ILE A 106 9.52 -23.50 -10.27
N PRO A 107 9.02 -24.14 -11.34
CA PRO A 107 9.84 -25.08 -12.08
C PRO A 107 10.94 -24.24 -12.74
N ARG A 108 12.15 -24.26 -12.19
CA ARG A 108 13.34 -23.84 -12.94
C ARG A 108 13.33 -24.68 -14.20
N HIS A 109 13.03 -24.06 -15.34
CA HIS A 109 13.36 -24.67 -16.63
C HIS A 109 14.84 -25.08 -16.55
N PRO A 110 15.19 -26.37 -16.72
CA PRO A 110 16.58 -26.74 -16.85
C PRO A 110 17.12 -26.05 -18.12
N PRO A 111 18.33 -25.46 -18.08
CA PRO A 111 18.92 -24.92 -19.29
C PRO A 111 19.05 -26.06 -20.32
N PRO A 112 18.81 -25.79 -21.63
CA PRO A 112 18.96 -26.82 -22.64
C PRO A 112 20.41 -27.31 -22.64
N MET A 113 20.62 -28.57 -22.27
CA MET A 113 21.86 -29.27 -22.53
C MET A 113 22.05 -29.37 -24.06
N ARG A 114 22.79 -28.41 -24.62
CA ARG A 114 23.45 -28.59 -25.92
C ARG A 114 24.95 -28.56 -25.67
N ALA A 115 25.46 -29.77 -25.47
CA ALA A 115 26.78 -30.25 -25.84
C ALA A 115 27.74 -29.22 -26.44
N TRP A 116 28.88 -28.97 -25.79
CA TRP A 116 30.19 -28.90 -26.45
C TRP A 116 31.28 -29.38 -25.47
N ARG A 117 31.94 -30.47 -25.87
CA ARG A 117 33.21 -30.94 -25.32
C ARG A 117 34.26 -29.84 -25.48
N ALA A 118 35.00 -29.53 -24.42
CA ALA A 118 36.33 -28.95 -24.56
C ALA A 118 37.22 -29.52 -23.45
N VAL A 119 38.05 -30.46 -23.91
CA VAL A 119 39.14 -31.13 -23.22
C VAL A 119 40.03 -30.12 -22.48
N TRP A 120 40.13 -30.23 -21.17
CA TRP A 120 41.26 -29.73 -20.41
C TRP A 120 42.33 -30.83 -20.36
N LEU A 121 43.31 -30.75 -21.25
CA LEU A 121 44.58 -31.49 -21.14
C LEU A 121 45.55 -30.66 -20.25
N PRO A 122 46.23 -31.26 -19.27
CA PRO A 122 47.28 -30.59 -18.50
C PRO A 122 48.71 -30.77 -19.10
N TRP A 123 49.52 -29.70 -18.99
CA TRP A 123 51.00 -29.59 -19.03
C TRP A 123 51.75 -29.65 -20.40
N PRO A 124 53.05 -29.23 -20.54
CA PRO A 124 53.93 -28.39 -19.70
C PRO A 124 54.81 -27.30 -20.38
N ARG A 125 55.30 -26.40 -19.51
CA ARG A 125 56.59 -25.67 -19.51
C ARG A 125 57.63 -26.12 -20.57
N MET A 126 57.99 -25.23 -21.51
CA MET A 126 59.25 -25.33 -22.27
C MET A 126 59.84 -23.93 -22.56
N ARG A 127 61.17 -23.87 -22.47
CA ARG A 127 62.06 -22.73 -22.31
C ARG A 127 62.12 -21.81 -23.53
N ARG A 128 62.19 -20.49 -23.30
CA ARG A 128 62.85 -19.55 -24.23
C ARG A 128 64.29 -19.37 -23.77
N GLY A 129 65.23 -19.86 -24.57
CA GLY A 129 66.67 -19.64 -24.41
C GLY A 129 67.35 -19.75 -25.77
N MET A 130 67.93 -18.61 -26.20
CA MET A 130 68.99 -18.37 -27.20
C MET A 130 69.10 -19.22 -28.47
N SER A 131 69.18 -18.58 -29.64
CA SER A 131 70.49 -18.14 -30.16
C SER A 131 70.38 -17.29 -31.44
N ARG A 132 71.22 -16.27 -31.53
CA ARG A 132 72.07 -16.11 -32.72
C ARG A 132 73.37 -16.85 -32.44
#